data_AF-A0A2N5U9F6-F1
#
_entry.id   AF-A0A2N5U9F6-F1
#
_cell.length_a   1.000
_cell.length_b   1.000
_cell.length_c   1.000
_cell.angle_alpha   90.00
_cell.angle_beta   90.00
_cell.angle_gamma   90.00
#
_symmetry.space_group_name_H-M   'P 1'
#
loop_
_entity.id
_entity.type
_entity.pdbx_description
1 polymer ?
#
loop_
_entity_poly.entity_id
_entity_poly.type
_entity_poly.pdbx_seq_one_letter_code
_entity_poly.pdbx_strand_id
1 'polypeptide(L)'
;MYGQSHSAQPTSHPKRSGAVFPSMSSTYQDFLLSNATRITSIESTLRSFTWFLPGRFKDAELASESLYTALNLLSLYHDRIITKVVSSLASSQKPAQTSHARYTSAWCTVSSTYDVVAHALAMISHSQLLIEMVARRRLGSQRRWRVVLMLELIKALLRLKLINLTSRMLVNPPLPERRIDPAILAAHQSTSRTLSSSSSSSSSPSTAKDLCSHQSPPHPSSSSSLTQTSPSSSCNTSPFESTWVGKRTGIVRPLISNLRSPQNDDQLVGSSGKSLVNDYLSRKALTLEEVLKPLDLVRQSKPGKDRIAEIIWILRPVIYVLTINRFGHRHTVPFLCSLSLEYLSYSLRRTSQREAHTRQLTPPVMFASPRRAAFHSFVSELERSELDTRRLAFWSYFLRGPLWSLWTKPKLHQLSHKFHNVPIFSLISTAILDYTPLLDEYYYYVS
;
A
#
# COMPACT_ATOMS: atom_id res chain seq x y z
N MET A 1 -71.70 47.14 5.78
CA MET A 1 -70.23 47.13 5.89
C MET A 1 -69.83 45.96 6.78
N TYR A 2 -68.98 45.06 6.27
CA TYR A 2 -68.27 43.95 6.92
C TYR A 2 -69.15 42.94 7.70
N GLY A 3 -69.39 41.69 7.26
CA GLY A 3 -68.47 40.71 6.67
C GLY A 3 -67.98 39.74 7.76
N GLN A 4 -68.86 38.87 8.26
CA GLN A 4 -68.53 37.84 9.27
C GLN A 4 -67.84 36.65 8.60
N SER A 5 -66.52 36.55 8.78
CA SER A 5 -65.70 35.42 8.35
C SER A 5 -65.61 34.37 9.45
N HIS A 6 -66.03 33.15 9.11
CA HIS A 6 -65.83 31.94 9.90
C HIS A 6 -64.34 31.61 10.05
N SER A 7 -63.86 31.52 11.29
CA SER A 7 -62.55 30.97 11.65
C SER A 7 -62.68 29.45 11.82
N ALA A 8 -62.33 28.69 10.79
CA ALA A 8 -62.18 27.23 10.87
C ALA A 8 -60.81 26.86 11.48
N GLN A 9 -60.82 25.93 12.44
CA GLN A 9 -59.63 25.32 13.04
C GLN A 9 -58.80 24.58 11.98
N PRO A 10 -57.45 24.66 12.03
CA PRO A 10 -56.60 23.88 11.14
C PRO A 10 -56.52 22.43 11.64
N THR A 11 -57.06 21.51 10.85
CA THR A 11 -56.87 20.07 11.00
C THR A 11 -55.41 19.72 10.70
N SER A 12 -54.68 19.28 11.72
CA SER A 12 -53.31 18.78 11.60
C SER A 12 -53.31 17.38 10.99
N HIS A 13 -53.13 17.31 9.66
CA HIS A 13 -52.79 16.04 9.01
C HIS A 13 -51.37 15.62 9.39
N PRO A 14 -51.15 14.43 9.97
CA PRO A 14 -49.81 13.94 10.23
C PRO A 14 -49.10 13.66 8.91
N LYS A 15 -48.01 14.39 8.68
CA LYS A 15 -47.11 14.26 7.53
C LYS A 15 -46.53 12.84 7.57
N ARG A 16 -47.07 11.96 6.72
CA ARG A 16 -46.64 10.57 6.51
C ARG A 16 -45.11 10.55 6.36
N SER A 17 -44.43 10.02 7.37
CA SER A 17 -42.99 9.79 7.37
C SER A 17 -42.70 8.82 6.23
N GLY A 18 -42.21 9.32 5.10
CA GLY A 18 -41.77 8.47 4.00
C GLY A 18 -40.65 7.58 4.50
N ALA A 19 -40.90 6.27 4.53
CA ALA A 19 -39.85 5.28 4.74
C ALA A 19 -38.83 5.46 3.60
N VAL A 20 -37.68 6.06 3.92
CA VAL A 20 -36.54 6.12 3.01
C VAL A 20 -35.99 4.71 2.94
N PHE A 21 -36.36 3.95 1.89
CA PHE A 21 -35.70 2.69 1.60
C PHE A 21 -34.21 2.99 1.41
N PRO A 22 -33.31 2.40 2.21
CA PRO A 22 -31.88 2.60 2.02
C PRO A 22 -31.54 2.15 0.60
N SER A 23 -30.82 2.99 -0.15
CA SER A 23 -30.37 2.63 -1.49
C SER A 23 -29.55 1.35 -1.42
N MET A 24 -29.73 0.43 -2.37
CA MET A 24 -29.04 -0.86 -2.39
C MET A 24 -27.51 -0.75 -2.23
N SER A 25 -26.92 0.37 -2.69
CA SER A 25 -25.51 0.67 -2.51
C SER A 25 -25.12 0.98 -1.05
N SER A 26 -25.99 1.63 -0.28
CA SER A 26 -25.75 1.92 1.14
C SER A 26 -25.77 0.65 1.97
N THR A 27 -26.77 -0.22 1.76
CA THR A 27 -26.87 -1.51 2.46
C THR A 27 -25.67 -2.40 2.14
N TYR A 28 -25.23 -2.42 0.88
CA TYR A 28 -24.03 -3.14 0.50
C TYR A 28 -22.77 -2.56 1.13
N GLN A 29 -22.64 -1.24 1.22
CA GLN A 29 -21.54 -0.57 1.89
C GLN A 29 -21.46 -0.96 3.37
N ASP A 30 -22.58 -0.97 4.09
CA ASP A 30 -22.63 -1.35 5.50
C ASP A 30 -22.30 -2.84 5.70
N PHE A 31 -22.78 -3.71 4.80
CA PHE A 31 -22.41 -5.12 4.77
C PHE A 31 -20.91 -5.33 4.54
N LEU A 32 -20.32 -4.61 3.58
CA LEU A 32 -18.89 -4.66 3.29
C LEU A 32 -18.05 -4.25 4.49
N LEU A 33 -18.43 -3.16 5.16
CA LEU A 33 -17.68 -2.63 6.31
C LEU A 33 -17.77 -3.57 7.52
N SER A 34 -18.94 -4.16 7.78
CA SER A 34 -19.13 -5.12 8.88
C SER A 34 -18.43 -6.46 8.63
N ASN A 35 -18.22 -6.85 7.39
CA ASN A 35 -17.63 -8.15 7.01
C ASN A 35 -16.27 -8.03 6.30
N ALA A 36 -15.60 -6.88 6.37
CA ALA A 36 -14.39 -6.59 5.58
C ALA A 36 -13.31 -7.69 5.68
N THR A 37 -13.03 -8.18 6.89
CA THR A 37 -12.04 -9.24 7.12
C THR A 37 -12.45 -10.57 6.47
N ARG A 38 -13.74 -10.94 6.55
CA ARG A 38 -14.28 -12.18 5.96
C ARG A 38 -14.22 -12.12 4.43
N ILE A 39 -14.58 -10.97 3.85
CA ILE A 39 -14.56 -10.77 2.41
C ILE A 39 -13.14 -10.84 1.88
N THR A 40 -12.17 -10.19 2.52
CA THR A 40 -10.76 -10.28 2.13
C THR A 40 -10.21 -11.71 2.25
N SER A 41 -10.58 -12.47 3.29
CA SER A 41 -10.17 -13.87 3.39
C SER A 41 -10.78 -14.73 2.29
N ILE A 42 -12.08 -14.55 1.99
CA ILE A 42 -12.76 -15.30 0.92
C ILE A 42 -12.13 -14.97 -0.43
N GLU A 43 -11.92 -13.69 -0.72
CA GLU A 43 -11.27 -13.22 -1.93
C GLU A 43 -9.87 -13.83 -2.10
N SER A 44 -9.09 -13.87 -1.02
CA SER A 44 -7.75 -14.47 -1.03
C SER A 44 -7.81 -15.97 -1.29
N THR A 45 -8.72 -16.69 -0.62
CA THR A 45 -8.88 -18.14 -0.84
C THR A 45 -9.36 -18.47 -2.25
N LEU A 46 -10.29 -17.69 -2.81
CA LEU A 46 -10.76 -17.86 -4.17
C LEU A 46 -9.65 -17.57 -5.18
N ARG A 47 -8.83 -16.53 -4.94
CA ARG A 47 -7.68 -16.22 -5.80
C ARG A 47 -6.65 -17.36 -5.77
N SER A 48 -6.38 -17.93 -4.61
CA SER A 48 -5.53 -19.12 -4.48
C SER A 48 -6.13 -20.33 -5.19
N PHE A 49 -7.45 -20.54 -5.08
CA PHE A 49 -8.15 -21.63 -5.76
C PHE A 49 -8.03 -21.55 -7.28
N THR A 50 -8.00 -20.34 -7.85
CA THR A 50 -7.82 -20.15 -9.29
C THR A 50 -6.49 -20.73 -9.79
N TRP A 51 -5.43 -20.71 -8.99
CA TRP A 51 -4.14 -21.33 -9.33
C TRP A 51 -4.15 -22.85 -9.32
N PHE A 52 -5.16 -23.49 -8.71
CA PHE A 52 -5.30 -24.95 -8.65
C PHE A 52 -6.14 -25.52 -9.81
N LEU A 53 -6.69 -24.67 -10.68
CA LEU A 53 -7.46 -25.09 -11.85
C LEU A 53 -6.69 -25.25 -13.19
N PRO A 54 -5.34 -25.26 -13.29
CA PRO A 54 -4.69 -25.47 -14.59
C PRO A 54 -4.70 -26.95 -14.97
N GLY A 55 -4.99 -27.22 -16.25
CA GLY A 55 -4.42 -28.40 -16.93
C GLY A 55 -5.36 -29.55 -17.32
N ARG A 56 -6.62 -29.62 -16.88
CA ARG A 56 -7.49 -30.76 -17.29
C ARG A 56 -8.34 -30.53 -18.55
N PHE A 57 -8.65 -29.28 -18.88
CA PHE A 57 -9.44 -28.94 -20.08
C PHE A 57 -8.95 -27.62 -20.66
N LYS A 58 -8.87 -27.50 -22.00
CA LYS A 58 -8.58 -26.21 -22.67
C LYS A 58 -9.57 -25.13 -22.23
N ASP A 59 -10.82 -25.48 -21.94
CA ASP A 59 -11.83 -24.53 -21.44
C ASP A 59 -11.65 -24.13 -19.97
N ALA A 60 -10.98 -24.96 -19.17
CA ALA A 60 -10.66 -24.62 -17.79
C ALA A 60 -9.66 -23.45 -17.69
N GLU A 61 -8.77 -23.29 -18.68
CA GLU A 61 -7.86 -22.15 -18.76
C GLU A 61 -8.63 -20.82 -18.91
N LEU A 62 -9.60 -20.73 -19.82
CA LEU A 62 -10.41 -19.51 -19.96
C LEU A 62 -11.33 -19.31 -18.75
N ALA A 63 -11.89 -20.38 -18.19
CA ALA A 63 -12.76 -20.28 -17.03
C ALA A 63 -11.98 -19.74 -15.80
N SER A 64 -10.79 -20.29 -15.53
CA SER A 64 -9.92 -19.82 -14.43
C SER A 64 -9.44 -18.39 -14.67
N GLU A 65 -9.03 -18.02 -15.89
CA GLU A 65 -8.68 -16.64 -16.22
C GLU A 65 -9.86 -15.66 -16.08
N SER A 66 -11.08 -16.10 -16.41
CA SER A 66 -12.29 -15.30 -16.21
C SER A 66 -12.63 -15.09 -14.75
N LEU A 67 -12.48 -16.14 -13.92
CA LEU A 67 -12.65 -16.04 -12.49
C LEU A 67 -11.57 -15.12 -11.88
N TYR A 68 -10.32 -15.26 -12.31
CA TYR A 68 -9.22 -14.39 -11.89
C TYR A 68 -9.50 -12.92 -12.20
N THR A 69 -9.93 -12.63 -13.43
CA THR A 69 -10.29 -11.28 -13.88
C THR A 69 -11.47 -10.74 -13.06
N ALA A 70 -12.52 -11.54 -12.88
CA ALA A 70 -13.71 -11.15 -12.12
C ALA A 70 -13.37 -10.84 -10.64
N LEU A 71 -12.55 -11.68 -10.00
CA LEU A 71 -12.09 -11.45 -8.64
C LEU A 71 -11.30 -10.14 -8.52
N ASN A 72 -10.35 -9.88 -9.42
CA ASN A 72 -9.56 -8.64 -9.38
C ASN A 72 -10.41 -7.39 -9.66
N LEU A 73 -11.40 -7.46 -10.56
CA LEU A 73 -12.34 -6.36 -10.77
C LEU A 73 -13.24 -6.13 -9.55
N LEU A 74 -13.64 -7.20 -8.86
CA LEU A 74 -14.39 -7.12 -7.61
C LEU A 74 -13.54 -6.47 -6.49
N SER A 75 -12.26 -6.84 -6.37
CA SER A 75 -11.32 -6.21 -5.43
C SER A 75 -11.22 -4.71 -5.70
N LEU A 76 -11.04 -4.30 -6.96
CA LEU A 76 -10.98 -2.90 -7.35
C LEU A 76 -12.27 -2.14 -7.00
N TYR A 77 -13.43 -2.80 -7.13
CA TYR A 77 -14.72 -2.22 -6.74
C TYR A 77 -14.83 -2.03 -5.22
N HIS A 78 -14.42 -3.03 -4.43
CA HIS A 78 -14.37 -2.93 -2.97
C HIS A 78 -13.43 -1.81 -2.53
N ASP A 79 -12.26 -1.71 -3.14
CA ASP A 79 -11.26 -0.69 -2.81
C ASP A 79 -11.78 0.72 -3.10
N ARG A 80 -12.56 0.89 -4.18
CA ARG A 80 -13.22 2.16 -4.49
C ARG A 80 -14.26 2.56 -3.44
N ILE A 81 -15.02 1.60 -2.90
CA ILE A 81 -16.00 1.85 -1.83
C ILE A 81 -15.26 2.20 -0.54
N ILE A 82 -14.27 1.39 -0.15
CA ILE A 82 -13.51 1.58 1.08
C ILE A 82 -12.79 2.93 1.07
N THR A 83 -12.20 3.33 -0.05
CA THR A 83 -11.52 4.63 -0.17
C THR A 83 -12.47 5.80 0.05
N LYS A 84 -13.73 5.71 -0.40
CA LYS A 84 -14.77 6.72 -0.13
C LYS A 84 -15.17 6.80 1.34
N VAL A 85 -15.19 5.67 2.04
CA VAL A 85 -15.51 5.62 3.47
C VAL A 85 -14.33 6.13 4.30
N VAL A 86 -13.10 5.72 3.97
CA VAL A 86 -11.91 6.16 4.70
C VAL A 86 -11.67 7.66 4.53
N SER A 87 -12.02 8.23 3.38
CA SER A 87 -11.92 9.68 3.17
C SER A 87 -12.96 10.47 3.96
N SER A 88 -14.11 9.88 4.32
CA SER A 88 -15.14 10.53 5.15
C SER A 88 -14.89 10.43 6.66
N LEU A 89 -13.96 9.58 7.10
CA LEU A 89 -13.59 9.46 8.52
C LEU A 89 -12.79 10.67 9.02
N ALA A 90 -12.95 10.99 10.31
CA ALA A 90 -12.18 12.03 10.99
C ALA A 90 -10.67 11.70 10.99
N SER A 91 -9.81 12.72 10.91
CA SER A 91 -8.35 12.57 10.82
C SER A 91 -7.73 11.72 11.93
N SER A 92 -8.34 11.70 13.12
CA SER A 92 -7.90 10.92 14.29
C SER A 92 -8.11 9.41 14.13
N GLN A 93 -9.05 8.98 13.28
CA GLN A 93 -9.42 7.57 13.07
C GLN A 93 -8.85 6.97 11.77
N LYS A 94 -8.08 7.75 11.00
CA LYS A 94 -7.50 7.26 9.74
C LYS A 94 -6.39 6.25 10.05
N PRO A 95 -6.42 5.04 9.45
CA PRO A 95 -5.36 4.07 9.63
C PRO A 95 -4.03 4.61 9.10
N ALA A 96 -2.91 4.13 9.64
CA ALA A 96 -1.59 4.43 9.10
C ALA A 96 -1.53 3.96 7.63
N GLN A 97 -1.20 4.87 6.72
CA GLN A 97 -1.14 4.60 5.29
C GLN A 97 0.32 4.53 4.83
N THR A 98 0.62 3.62 3.90
CA THR A 98 1.92 3.57 3.25
C THR A 98 2.21 4.86 2.49
N SER A 99 3.48 5.20 2.29
CA SER A 99 3.91 6.36 1.49
C SER A 99 3.27 6.35 0.09
N HIS A 100 3.22 5.17 -0.55
CA HIS A 100 2.52 4.93 -1.81
C HIS A 100 1.02 5.27 -1.75
N ALA A 101 0.28 4.71 -0.79
CA ALA A 101 -1.16 4.94 -0.66
C ALA A 101 -1.50 6.39 -0.33
N ARG A 102 -0.66 7.07 0.48
CA ARG A 102 -0.80 8.53 0.74
C ARG A 102 -0.65 9.34 -0.55
N TYR A 103 0.36 9.03 -1.36
CA TYR A 103 0.61 9.74 -2.62
C TYR A 103 -0.53 9.54 -3.63
N THR A 104 -0.93 8.30 -3.90
CA THR A 104 -1.94 7.99 -4.92
C THR A 104 -3.35 8.42 -4.49
N SER A 105 -3.71 8.23 -3.21
CA SER A 105 -5.00 8.73 -2.70
C SER A 105 -5.10 10.26 -2.79
N ALA A 106 -4.00 10.99 -2.52
CA ALA A 106 -3.98 12.43 -2.69
C ALA A 106 -4.26 12.83 -4.15
N TRP A 107 -3.64 12.16 -5.13
CA TRP A 107 -3.91 12.42 -6.54
C TRP A 107 -5.35 12.10 -6.97
N CYS A 108 -5.92 11.01 -6.48
CA CYS A 108 -7.33 10.69 -6.69
C CYS A 108 -8.27 11.77 -6.12
N THR A 109 -7.93 12.37 -4.97
CA THR A 109 -8.75 13.45 -4.39
C THR A 109 -8.58 14.79 -5.11
N VAL A 110 -7.42 15.05 -5.69
CA VAL A 110 -7.12 16.32 -6.38
C VAL A 110 -7.73 16.35 -7.77
N SER A 111 -7.76 15.22 -8.48
CA SER A 111 -8.20 15.16 -9.87
C SER A 111 -9.11 13.96 -10.14
N SER A 112 -10.36 14.25 -10.52
CA SER A 112 -11.31 13.22 -10.96
C SER A 112 -10.88 12.56 -12.28
N THR A 113 -10.17 13.29 -13.14
CA THR A 113 -9.64 12.72 -14.39
C THR A 113 -8.50 11.75 -14.11
N TYR A 114 -7.62 12.05 -13.16
CA TYR A 114 -6.61 11.09 -12.68
C TYR A 114 -7.29 9.84 -12.13
N ASP A 115 -8.30 10.01 -11.27
CA ASP A 115 -9.03 8.91 -10.65
C ASP A 115 -9.65 7.97 -11.69
N VAL A 116 -10.37 8.52 -12.68
CA VAL A 116 -10.99 7.73 -13.76
C VAL A 116 -9.94 7.03 -14.62
N VAL A 117 -8.85 7.72 -14.98
CA VAL A 117 -7.80 7.15 -15.85
C VAL A 117 -7.02 6.05 -15.12
N ALA A 118 -6.70 6.22 -13.83
CA ALA A 118 -6.01 5.23 -13.02
C ALA A 118 -6.86 3.94 -12.86
N HIS A 119 -8.16 4.10 -12.58
CA HIS A 119 -9.09 2.96 -12.52
C HIS A 119 -9.26 2.28 -13.88
N ALA A 120 -9.38 3.03 -14.98
CA ALA A 120 -9.46 2.46 -16.32
C ALA A 120 -8.20 1.65 -16.67
N LEU A 121 -7.02 2.18 -16.34
CA LEU A 121 -5.75 1.49 -16.55
C LEU A 121 -5.67 0.18 -15.75
N ALA A 122 -6.14 0.19 -14.49
CA ALA A 122 -6.19 -1.01 -13.67
C ALA A 122 -7.18 -2.05 -14.24
N MET A 123 -8.38 -1.65 -14.64
CA MET A 123 -9.37 -2.58 -15.22
C MET A 123 -8.84 -3.23 -16.51
N ILE A 124 -8.19 -2.46 -17.38
CA ILE A 124 -7.58 -2.99 -18.61
C ILE A 124 -6.42 -3.93 -18.30
N SER A 125 -5.58 -3.60 -17.31
CA SER A 125 -4.45 -4.44 -16.93
C SER A 125 -4.88 -5.81 -16.39
N HIS A 126 -5.93 -5.85 -15.54
CA HIS A 126 -6.41 -7.12 -14.97
C HIS A 126 -7.20 -7.97 -15.98
N SER A 127 -7.79 -7.36 -17.01
CA SER A 127 -8.53 -8.07 -18.06
C SER A 127 -7.68 -8.45 -19.28
N GLN A 128 -6.41 -8.04 -19.33
CA GLN A 128 -5.54 -8.26 -20.49
C GLN A 128 -5.42 -9.73 -20.89
N LEU A 129 -5.09 -10.61 -19.94
CA LEU A 129 -4.89 -12.04 -20.23
C LEU A 129 -6.18 -12.68 -20.72
N LEU A 130 -7.33 -12.35 -20.11
CA LEU A 130 -8.63 -12.81 -20.58
C LEU A 130 -8.91 -12.36 -22.02
N ILE A 131 -8.69 -11.08 -22.33
CA ILE A 131 -8.91 -10.57 -23.70
C ILE A 131 -7.96 -11.26 -24.68
N GLU A 132 -6.71 -11.50 -24.29
CA GLU A 132 -5.75 -12.23 -25.11
C GLU A 132 -6.16 -13.69 -25.33
N MET A 133 -6.64 -14.39 -24.30
CA MET A 133 -7.14 -15.77 -24.40
C MET A 133 -8.40 -15.86 -25.26
N VAL A 134 -9.33 -14.90 -25.11
CA VAL A 134 -10.51 -14.78 -25.98
C VAL A 134 -10.08 -14.49 -27.42
N ALA A 135 -9.09 -13.63 -27.62
CA ALA A 135 -8.56 -13.33 -28.95
C ALA A 135 -7.87 -14.54 -29.58
N ARG A 136 -7.10 -15.33 -28.82
CA ARG A 136 -6.50 -16.60 -29.26
C ARG A 136 -7.55 -17.60 -29.74
N ARG A 137 -8.74 -17.62 -29.12
CA ARG A 137 -9.83 -18.56 -29.47
C ARG A 137 -10.67 -18.09 -30.64
N ARG A 138 -11.03 -16.81 -30.67
CA ARG A 138 -11.97 -16.24 -31.65
C ARG A 138 -11.28 -15.69 -32.89
N LEU A 139 -10.01 -15.28 -32.77
CA LEU A 139 -9.24 -14.65 -33.85
C LEU A 139 -8.01 -15.49 -34.18
N GLY A 140 -7.66 -15.56 -35.47
CA GLY A 140 -6.43 -16.22 -35.92
C GLY A 140 -5.15 -15.55 -35.38
N SER A 141 -4.02 -16.26 -35.48
CA SER A 141 -2.73 -15.86 -34.91
C SER A 141 -2.32 -14.42 -35.24
N GLN A 142 -2.52 -13.99 -36.48
CA GLN A 142 -2.16 -12.63 -36.94
C GLN A 142 -3.03 -11.53 -36.29
N ARG A 143 -4.34 -11.79 -36.13
CA ARG A 143 -5.27 -10.81 -35.56
C ARG A 143 -5.13 -10.71 -34.04
N ARG A 144 -4.72 -11.79 -33.36
CA ARG A 144 -4.38 -11.78 -31.93
C ARG A 144 -3.32 -10.71 -31.61
N TRP A 145 -2.21 -10.67 -32.36
CA TRP A 145 -1.15 -9.69 -32.15
C TRP A 145 -1.62 -8.25 -32.35
N ARG A 146 -2.59 -8.02 -33.24
CA ARG A 146 -3.25 -6.71 -33.38
C ARG A 146 -4.05 -6.32 -32.14
N VAL A 147 -4.76 -7.26 -31.52
CA VAL A 147 -5.50 -7.02 -30.26
C VAL A 147 -4.52 -6.69 -29.14
N VAL A 148 -3.45 -7.46 -29.00
CA VAL A 148 -2.40 -7.20 -27.98
C VAL A 148 -1.77 -5.82 -28.20
N LEU A 149 -1.44 -5.46 -29.45
CA LEU A 149 -0.90 -4.14 -29.78
C LEU A 149 -1.87 -3.02 -29.40
N MET A 150 -3.17 -3.17 -29.70
CA MET A 150 -4.19 -2.19 -29.34
C MET A 150 -4.33 -2.05 -27.83
N LEU A 151 -4.29 -3.14 -27.06
CA LEU A 151 -4.32 -3.09 -25.59
C LEU A 151 -3.09 -2.39 -25.02
N GLU A 152 -1.89 -2.71 -25.51
CA GLU A 152 -0.68 -2.03 -25.07
C GLU A 152 -0.70 -0.55 -25.44
N LEU A 153 -1.20 -0.20 -26.63
CA LEU A 153 -1.34 1.19 -27.07
C LEU A 153 -2.33 1.95 -26.19
N ILE A 154 -3.50 1.39 -25.90
CA ILE A 154 -4.50 2.00 -25.00
C ILE A 154 -3.90 2.23 -23.61
N LYS A 155 -3.21 1.24 -23.05
CA LYS A 155 -2.53 1.38 -21.75
C LYS A 155 -1.43 2.45 -21.80
N ALA A 156 -0.66 2.52 -22.88
CA ALA A 156 0.37 3.55 -23.04
C ALA A 156 -0.25 4.95 -23.10
N LEU A 157 -1.34 5.13 -23.85
CA LEU A 157 -2.07 6.41 -23.91
C LEU A 157 -2.63 6.82 -22.54
N LEU A 158 -3.18 5.87 -21.79
CA LEU A 158 -3.65 6.12 -20.41
C LEU A 158 -2.50 6.55 -19.49
N ARG A 159 -1.35 5.86 -19.55
CA ARG A 159 -0.14 6.22 -18.78
C ARG A 159 0.42 7.58 -19.19
N LEU A 160 0.46 7.90 -20.48
CA LEU A 160 0.88 9.21 -20.97
C LEU A 160 -0.06 10.32 -20.47
N LYS A 161 -1.37 10.07 -20.45
CA LYS A 161 -2.35 11.00 -19.86
C LYS A 161 -2.10 11.21 -18.36
N LEU A 162 -1.77 10.16 -17.60
CA LEU A 162 -1.40 10.27 -16.18
C LEU A 162 -0.14 11.12 -15.97
N ILE A 163 0.88 10.95 -16.81
CA ILE A 163 2.10 11.77 -16.73
C ILE A 163 1.82 13.23 -17.09
N ASN A 164 0.98 13.49 -18.09
CA ASN A 164 0.61 14.86 -18.45
C ASN A 164 -0.12 15.58 -17.30
N LEU A 165 -0.95 14.87 -16.55
CA LEU A 165 -1.66 15.41 -15.38
C LEU A 165 -0.74 15.62 -14.18
N THR A 166 0.15 14.66 -13.89
CA THR A 166 0.98 14.68 -12.68
C THR A 166 2.30 15.43 -12.85
N SER A 167 2.83 15.51 -14.08
CA SER A 167 4.18 16.01 -14.40
C SER A 167 5.28 15.42 -13.51
N ARG A 168 5.08 14.19 -13.05
CA ARG A 168 5.95 13.46 -12.12
C ARG A 168 6.22 12.07 -12.69
N MET A 169 7.17 11.36 -12.08
CA MET A 169 7.41 9.95 -12.39
C MET A 169 6.14 9.14 -12.13
N LEU A 170 5.78 8.25 -13.06
CA LEU A 170 4.61 7.38 -12.88
C LEU A 170 4.93 6.29 -11.84
N VAL A 171 4.13 6.26 -10.78
CA VAL A 171 4.14 5.24 -9.73
C VAL A 171 3.27 4.06 -10.17
N ASN A 172 3.74 2.82 -10.02
CA ASN A 172 3.04 1.60 -10.39
C ASN A 172 2.83 0.71 -9.16
N PRO A 173 1.58 0.38 -8.79
CA PRO A 173 0.32 0.71 -9.46
C PRO A 173 -0.13 2.18 -9.23
N PRO A 174 -0.89 2.80 -10.16
CA PRO A 174 -1.35 4.20 -10.04
C PRO A 174 -2.51 4.38 -9.04
N LEU A 175 -2.96 3.30 -8.39
CA LEU A 175 -4.07 3.28 -7.44
C LEU A 175 -3.55 3.06 -6.02
N PRO A 176 -4.28 3.52 -4.99
CA PRO A 176 -3.92 3.24 -3.60
C PRO A 176 -3.92 1.72 -3.34
N GLU A 177 -2.75 1.19 -2.95
CA GLU A 177 -2.64 -0.21 -2.53
C GLU A 177 -3.34 -0.42 -1.19
N ARG A 178 -4.21 -1.43 -1.13
CA ARG A 178 -4.84 -1.90 0.10
C ARG A 178 -3.90 -2.82 0.86
N ARG A 179 -2.86 -2.26 1.49
CA ARG A 179 -2.15 -2.95 2.57
C ARG A 179 -2.81 -2.62 3.90
N ILE A 180 -3.95 -3.25 4.13
CA ILE A 180 -4.54 -3.26 5.47
C ILE A 180 -4.09 -4.56 6.12
N ASP A 181 -3.03 -4.49 6.92
CA ASP A 181 -2.66 -5.63 7.76
C ASP A 181 -3.86 -5.92 8.68
N PRO A 182 -4.46 -7.13 8.64
CA PRO A 182 -5.58 -7.48 9.51
C PRO A 182 -5.21 -7.34 11.00
N ALA A 183 -3.92 -7.47 11.32
CA ALA A 183 -3.36 -7.21 12.64
C ALA A 183 -3.52 -5.75 13.11
N ILE A 184 -3.41 -4.77 12.20
CA ILE A 184 -3.55 -3.33 12.55
C ILE A 184 -5.03 -2.98 12.77
N LEU A 185 -5.94 -3.52 11.97
CA LEU A 185 -7.39 -3.41 12.21
C LEU A 185 -7.80 -4.07 13.53
N ALA A 186 -7.29 -5.28 13.81
CA ALA A 186 -7.55 -5.99 15.06
C ALA A 186 -6.95 -5.28 16.28
N ALA A 187 -5.76 -4.69 16.17
CA ALA A 187 -5.14 -3.87 17.20
C ALA A 187 -5.94 -2.58 17.49
N HIS A 188 -6.48 -1.93 16.45
CA HIS A 188 -7.36 -0.78 16.61
C HIS A 188 -8.73 -1.16 17.21
N GLN A 189 -9.30 -2.29 16.82
CA GLN A 189 -10.56 -2.81 17.40
C GLN A 189 -10.41 -3.26 18.85
N SER A 190 -9.26 -3.84 19.22
CA SER A 190 -8.97 -4.19 20.61
C SER A 190 -8.73 -2.94 21.47
N THR A 191 -8.00 -1.95 20.96
CA THR A 191 -7.80 -0.66 21.64
C THR A 191 -9.11 0.12 21.85
N SER A 192 -10.02 0.10 20.88
CA SER A 192 -11.34 0.73 21.02
C SER A 192 -12.27 -0.06 21.92
N ARG A 193 -12.23 -1.40 21.90
CA ARG A 193 -13.00 -2.25 22.82
C ARG A 193 -12.56 -2.07 24.27
N THR A 194 -11.26 -1.96 24.55
CA THR A 194 -10.75 -1.70 25.91
C THR A 194 -11.16 -0.33 26.44
N LEU A 195 -11.36 0.67 25.58
CA LEU A 195 -11.85 1.99 25.96
C LEU A 195 -13.38 2.02 26.16
N SER A 196 -14.12 1.20 25.41
CA SER A 196 -15.58 1.08 25.55
C SER A 196 -16.01 0.18 26.71
N SER A 197 -15.20 -0.80 27.12
CA SER A 197 -15.51 -1.67 28.26
C SER A 197 -15.21 -1.01 29.62
N SER A 198 -14.37 0.03 29.65
CA SER A 198 -14.15 0.84 30.85
C SER A 198 -15.20 1.95 31.06
N SER A 199 -16.07 2.19 30.08
CA SER A 199 -17.10 3.24 30.11
C SER A 199 -18.53 2.72 30.30
N SER A 200 -18.74 1.40 30.36
CA SER A 200 -20.05 0.77 30.50
C SER A 200 -20.36 0.17 31.88
N SER A 201 -19.52 0.39 32.90
CA SER A 201 -19.73 -0.11 34.28
C SER A 201 -20.10 0.98 35.31
N SER A 202 -20.71 2.09 34.88
CA SER A 202 -21.25 3.11 35.80
C SER A 202 -22.75 3.31 35.63
N SER A 203 -23.55 2.58 36.40
CA SER A 203 -24.95 2.91 36.70
C SER A 203 -25.30 2.61 38.17
N SER A 204 -25.13 3.64 39.01
CA SER A 204 -26.04 4.09 40.11
C SER A 204 -26.24 3.19 41.37
N PRO A 205 -26.82 3.69 42.48
CA PRO A 205 -26.07 4.06 43.69
C PRO A 205 -26.51 3.38 45.01
N SER A 206 -25.64 3.48 46.03
CA SER A 206 -25.88 3.41 47.48
C SER A 206 -26.66 2.23 48.08
N THR A 207 -25.99 1.44 48.93
CA THR A 207 -26.28 1.31 50.38
C THR A 207 -25.43 0.21 51.02
N ALA A 208 -24.84 0.54 52.18
CA ALA A 208 -24.39 -0.34 53.27
C ALA A 208 -23.24 -1.33 52.96
N LYS A 209 -22.05 -1.08 53.51
CA LYS A 209 -21.54 -1.59 54.81
C LYS A 209 -20.88 -2.96 54.64
N ASP A 210 -19.81 -3.12 55.42
CA ASP A 210 -19.11 -4.38 55.70
C ASP A 210 -18.18 -4.86 54.57
N LEU A 211 -16.95 -5.31 54.78
CA LEU A 211 -16.06 -5.38 55.94
C LEU A 211 -14.75 -5.90 55.31
N CYS A 212 -13.66 -5.14 55.33
CA CYS A 212 -12.34 -5.72 55.05
C CYS A 212 -11.97 -6.62 56.23
N SER A 213 -11.80 -7.91 56.00
CA SER A 213 -11.27 -8.84 56.99
C SER A 213 -9.89 -9.34 56.58
N HIS A 214 -8.92 -8.98 57.44
CA HIS A 214 -7.73 -9.73 57.81
C HIS A 214 -6.60 -9.87 56.77
N GLN A 215 -5.32 -9.78 57.12
CA GLN A 215 -4.66 -9.73 58.42
C GLN A 215 -3.21 -9.30 58.16
N SER A 216 -2.68 -8.43 59.01
CA SER A 216 -1.25 -8.41 59.36
C SER A 216 -1.16 -8.61 60.88
N PRO A 217 -0.11 -9.27 61.39
CA PRO A 217 0.31 -9.05 62.77
C PRO A 217 1.85 -8.81 62.87
N PRO A 218 2.43 -8.43 64.02
CA PRO A 218 2.24 -7.10 64.63
C PRO A 218 3.50 -6.51 65.35
N HIS A 219 3.41 -5.22 65.74
CA HIS A 219 4.05 -4.53 66.91
C HIS A 219 5.57 -4.18 66.91
N PRO A 220 6.07 -3.29 67.82
CA PRO A 220 5.56 -1.98 68.28
C PRO A 220 6.65 -0.86 68.42
N SER A 221 6.20 0.40 68.63
CA SER A 221 6.81 1.52 69.44
C SER A 221 8.31 1.88 69.27
N SER A 222 8.80 3.12 69.27
CA SER A 222 8.33 4.44 69.68
C SER A 222 9.49 5.42 69.47
N SER A 223 9.27 6.60 68.92
CA SER A 223 10.09 7.78 69.23
C SER A 223 9.38 9.06 68.77
N SER A 224 9.01 9.89 69.74
CA SER A 224 8.57 11.26 69.56
C SER A 224 9.73 12.23 69.80
N SER A 225 9.97 13.13 68.85
CA SER A 225 10.48 14.52 69.01
C SER A 225 10.74 15.08 67.59
N LEU A 226 9.92 16.04 67.11
CA LEU A 226 10.18 17.50 67.13
C LEU A 226 11.56 17.85 66.51
N THR A 227 11.71 18.44 65.31
CA THR A 227 11.34 19.83 64.97
C THR A 227 11.72 20.20 63.51
N GLN A 228 11.05 21.25 62.98
CA GLN A 228 11.48 22.24 61.94
C GLN A 228 11.43 21.86 60.44
N THR A 229 10.38 22.25 59.70
CA THR A 229 10.15 23.50 58.90
C THR A 229 10.87 23.59 57.56
N SER A 230 10.14 23.36 56.45
CA SER A 230 10.12 24.15 55.19
C SER A 230 9.17 23.50 54.14
N PRO A 231 8.53 24.26 53.23
CA PRO A 231 7.40 23.76 52.45
C PRO A 231 7.88 23.09 51.15
N SER A 232 7.92 21.75 51.13
CA SER A 232 7.97 21.00 49.89
C SER A 232 6.55 20.63 49.48
N SER A 233 6.11 21.17 48.34
CA SER A 233 4.93 20.74 47.60
C SER A 233 5.16 19.32 47.03
N SER A 234 5.08 18.32 47.90
CA SER A 234 5.12 16.91 47.52
C SER A 234 3.71 16.43 47.16
N CYS A 235 3.44 16.40 45.86
CA CYS A 235 2.34 15.65 45.27
C CYS A 235 2.52 14.16 45.61
N ASN A 236 1.50 13.57 46.23
CA ASN A 236 1.40 12.14 46.50
C ASN A 236 1.59 11.35 45.18
N THR A 237 2.74 10.71 45.03
CA THR A 237 3.03 9.85 43.90
C THR A 237 2.34 8.51 44.14
N SER A 238 1.20 8.30 43.48
CA SER A 238 0.61 6.96 43.37
C SER A 238 1.57 6.06 42.59
N PRO A 239 1.69 4.78 42.95
CA PRO A 239 2.49 3.85 42.17
C PRO A 239 1.74 3.56 40.87
N PHE A 240 2.41 3.76 39.73
CA PHE A 240 1.97 3.46 38.37
C PHE A 240 1.01 4.47 37.70
N GLU A 241 1.49 5.69 37.43
CA GLU A 241 0.97 6.44 36.29
C GLU A 241 1.54 5.76 35.01
N SER A 242 0.81 4.77 34.48
CA SER A 242 1.27 3.93 33.37
C SER A 242 1.23 4.64 32.02
N THR A 243 0.49 5.75 31.95
CA THR A 243 0.09 6.37 30.71
C THR A 243 -0.15 7.87 30.89
N TRP A 244 0.36 8.67 29.98
CA TRP A 244 0.15 10.12 29.92
C TRP A 244 -1.01 10.47 28.99
N VAL A 245 -1.89 11.39 29.38
CA VAL A 245 -3.00 11.85 28.55
C VAL A 245 -2.81 13.31 28.15
N GLY A 246 -2.81 13.58 26.85
CA GLY A 246 -2.67 14.93 26.34
C GLY A 246 -3.87 15.81 26.67
N LYS A 247 -3.67 16.90 27.43
CA LYS A 247 -4.73 17.81 27.89
C LYS A 247 -5.61 18.40 26.77
N ARG A 248 -5.05 18.63 25.58
CA ARG A 248 -5.77 19.18 24.41
C ARG A 248 -6.28 18.13 23.44
N THR A 249 -5.58 17.01 23.34
CA THR A 249 -5.85 15.99 22.32
C THR A 249 -6.62 14.80 22.87
N GLY A 250 -6.67 14.63 24.20
CA GLY A 250 -7.21 13.44 24.86
C GLY A 250 -6.43 12.16 24.55
N ILE A 251 -5.27 12.25 23.89
CA ILE A 251 -4.52 11.09 23.42
C ILE A 251 -3.72 10.51 24.59
N VAL A 252 -4.01 9.24 24.85
CA VAL A 252 -3.38 8.39 25.86
C VAL A 252 -2.08 7.80 25.26
N ARG A 253 -0.92 8.03 25.91
CA ARG A 253 0.41 7.58 25.47
C ARG A 253 1.17 6.89 26.60
N PRO A 254 1.73 5.69 26.41
CA PRO A 254 2.54 5.05 27.45
C PRO A 254 3.80 5.88 27.72
N LEU A 255 4.21 5.97 28.98
CA LEU A 255 5.45 6.63 29.35
C LEU A 255 6.66 5.78 28.96
N ILE A 256 7.74 6.43 28.51
CA ILE A 256 8.99 5.75 28.10
C ILE A 256 9.60 4.98 29.28
N SER A 257 9.35 5.41 30.52
CA SER A 257 9.75 4.70 31.73
C SER A 257 9.19 3.28 31.79
N ASN A 258 7.96 3.08 31.32
CA ASN A 258 7.27 1.79 31.39
C ASN A 258 7.74 0.84 30.30
N LEU A 259 8.31 1.36 29.20
CA LEU A 259 8.97 0.57 28.16
C LEU A 259 10.38 0.12 28.55
N ARG A 260 10.96 0.70 29.62
CA ARG A 260 12.31 0.39 30.10
C ARG A 260 12.34 -0.75 31.10
N SER A 261 11.24 -1.07 31.77
CA SER A 261 11.22 -2.04 32.86
C SER A 261 11.01 -3.47 32.36
N PRO A 262 12.04 -4.34 32.31
CA PRO A 262 11.81 -5.77 32.35
C PRO A 262 11.33 -6.09 33.76
N GLN A 263 10.11 -6.62 33.89
CA GLN A 263 9.65 -7.19 35.15
C GLN A 263 10.36 -8.55 35.30
N ASN A 264 11.39 -8.53 36.14
CA ASN A 264 12.13 -9.65 36.74
C ASN A 264 13.16 -10.43 35.87
N ASP A 265 14.36 -10.46 36.47
CA ASP A 265 15.45 -11.43 36.43
C ASP A 265 16.46 -11.48 35.25
N ASP A 266 17.73 -11.38 35.69
CA ASP A 266 19.04 -11.66 35.08
C ASP A 266 19.74 -10.65 34.15
N GLN A 267 20.93 -10.24 34.63
CA GLN A 267 21.83 -9.16 34.21
C GLN A 267 22.54 -9.35 32.84
N LEU A 268 21.86 -9.87 31.82
CA LEU A 268 22.41 -9.93 30.44
C LEU A 268 21.58 -9.16 29.39
N VAL A 269 20.52 -8.47 29.83
CA VAL A 269 19.43 -7.96 28.95
C VAL A 269 19.34 -6.42 28.90
N GLY A 270 20.42 -5.70 29.25
CA GLY A 270 20.46 -4.23 29.18
C GLY A 270 20.34 -3.64 27.76
N SER A 271 20.54 -4.45 26.72
CA SER A 271 20.33 -4.06 25.31
C SER A 271 18.85 -4.10 24.90
N SER A 272 18.05 -5.00 25.49
CA SER A 272 16.66 -5.24 25.05
C SER A 272 15.71 -4.10 25.41
N GLY A 273 15.85 -3.49 26.59
CA GLY A 273 15.03 -2.33 26.95
C GLY A 273 15.33 -1.10 26.08
N LYS A 274 16.60 -0.91 25.70
CA LYS A 274 17.02 0.16 24.79
C LYS A 274 16.54 -0.10 23.36
N SER A 275 16.59 -1.35 22.88
CA SER A 275 16.06 -1.70 21.57
C SER A 275 14.54 -1.55 21.51
N LEU A 276 13.79 -1.95 22.55
CA LEU A 276 12.33 -1.75 22.61
C LEU A 276 11.94 -0.28 22.62
N VAL A 277 12.68 0.56 23.37
CA VAL A 277 12.47 2.01 23.34
C VAL A 277 12.83 2.59 21.98
N ASN A 278 13.95 2.17 21.37
CA ASN A 278 14.33 2.62 20.05
C ASN A 278 13.34 2.16 18.96
N ASP A 279 12.76 0.97 19.10
CA ASP A 279 11.71 0.44 18.23
C ASP A 279 10.41 1.23 18.41
N TYR A 280 10.05 1.56 19.65
CA TYR A 280 8.89 2.41 19.92
C TYR A 280 9.09 3.83 19.37
N LEU A 281 10.26 4.43 19.60
CA LEU A 281 10.62 5.75 19.14
C LEU A 281 10.74 5.79 17.62
N SER A 282 11.32 4.79 16.96
CA SER A 282 11.41 4.74 15.49
C SER A 282 10.03 4.56 14.84
N ARG A 283 9.12 3.79 15.45
CA ARG A 283 7.72 3.67 15.01
C ARG A 283 6.90 4.94 15.23
N LYS A 284 7.30 5.82 16.16
CA LYS A 284 6.58 7.05 16.51
C LYS A 284 7.26 8.33 16.04
N ALA A 285 8.53 8.26 15.68
CA ALA A 285 9.29 9.34 15.11
C ALA A 285 8.72 9.61 13.71
N LEU A 286 8.30 10.84 13.49
CA LEU A 286 7.88 11.27 12.17
C LEU A 286 9.10 11.18 11.25
N THR A 287 9.03 10.29 10.26
CA THR A 287 10.00 10.30 9.17
C THR A 287 9.81 11.58 8.34
N LEU A 288 10.85 12.01 7.62
CA LEU A 288 10.76 13.20 6.77
C LEU A 288 9.58 13.09 5.80
N GLU A 289 9.27 11.88 5.31
CA GLU A 289 8.16 11.59 4.40
C GLU A 289 6.78 11.78 5.00
N GLU A 290 6.65 11.56 6.31
CA GLU A 290 5.40 11.82 7.03
C GLU A 290 5.11 13.32 7.11
N VAL A 291 6.17 14.12 7.28
CA VAL A 291 6.09 15.59 7.33
C VAL A 291 5.82 16.19 5.94
N LEU A 292 6.31 15.55 4.87
CA LEU A 292 6.08 16.01 3.51
C LEU A 292 4.60 15.94 3.11
N LYS A 293 4.19 16.93 2.29
CA LYS A 293 2.86 16.91 1.67
C LYS A 293 2.74 15.67 0.78
N PRO A 294 1.57 14.99 0.76
CA PRO A 294 1.38 13.76 -0.01
C PRO A 294 1.81 13.85 -1.48
N LEU A 295 1.58 14.99 -2.13
CA LEU A 295 1.92 15.19 -3.54
C LEU A 295 3.43 15.38 -3.78
N ASP A 296 4.19 15.81 -2.76
CA ASP A 296 5.62 16.11 -2.86
C ASP A 296 6.51 14.92 -2.53
N LEU A 297 5.94 13.74 -2.23
CA LEU A 297 6.71 12.50 -2.05
C LEU A 297 7.47 12.10 -3.31
N VAL A 298 6.89 12.30 -4.50
CA VAL A 298 7.55 12.03 -5.77
C VAL A 298 7.99 13.35 -6.37
N ARG A 299 9.26 13.51 -6.73
CA ARG A 299 9.77 14.77 -7.29
C ARG A 299 9.07 15.15 -8.61
N GLN A 300 8.85 16.46 -8.79
CA GLN A 300 8.37 17.02 -10.06
C GLN A 300 9.42 16.82 -11.16
N SER A 301 9.02 16.22 -12.27
CA SER A 301 9.91 16.04 -13.43
C SER A 301 10.20 17.41 -14.04
N LYS A 302 11.48 17.73 -14.27
CA LYS A 302 11.82 18.94 -15.02
C LYS A 302 11.41 18.74 -16.48
N PRO A 303 10.92 19.79 -17.16
CA PRO A 303 10.65 19.70 -18.59
C PRO A 303 11.94 19.33 -19.34
N GLY A 304 11.84 18.40 -20.31
CA GLY A 304 12.97 17.91 -21.10
C GLY A 304 13.32 16.46 -20.80
N LYS A 305 14.53 16.21 -20.27
CA LYS A 305 15.14 14.87 -20.16
C LYS A 305 14.32 13.88 -19.34
N ASP A 306 13.79 14.30 -18.18
CA ASP A 306 12.98 13.43 -17.31
C ASP A 306 11.68 13.00 -17.99
N ARG A 307 10.97 13.95 -18.60
CA ARG A 307 9.73 13.65 -19.34
C ARG A 307 9.97 12.69 -20.50
N ILE A 308 11.03 12.90 -21.28
CA ILE A 308 11.40 12.01 -22.39
C ILE A 308 11.72 10.61 -21.85
N ALA A 309 12.46 10.51 -20.74
CA ALA A 309 12.78 9.24 -20.13
C ALA A 309 11.53 8.46 -19.70
N GLU A 310 10.53 9.15 -19.13
CA GLU A 310 9.27 8.53 -18.76
C GLU A 310 8.43 8.11 -19.96
N ILE A 311 8.39 8.92 -21.03
CA ILE A 311 7.70 8.56 -22.28
C ILE A 311 8.30 7.28 -22.87
N ILE A 312 9.63 7.20 -22.97
CA ILE A 312 10.34 6.03 -23.47
C ILE A 312 10.04 4.80 -22.60
N TRP A 313 9.99 4.97 -21.27
CA TRP A 313 9.63 3.89 -20.35
C TRP A 313 8.23 3.35 -20.61
N ILE A 314 7.24 4.23 -20.83
CA ILE A 314 5.85 3.84 -21.11
C ILE A 314 5.69 3.19 -22.49
N LEU A 315 6.43 3.67 -23.49
CA LEU A 315 6.31 3.19 -24.88
C LEU A 315 6.95 1.82 -25.10
N ARG A 316 7.83 1.37 -24.20
CA ARG A 316 8.52 0.08 -24.29
C ARG A 316 7.61 -1.11 -24.67
N PRO A 317 6.55 -1.45 -23.92
CA PRO A 317 5.70 -2.59 -24.27
C PRO A 317 5.04 -2.45 -25.65
N VAL A 318 4.67 -1.22 -26.06
CA VAL A 318 4.09 -0.96 -27.38
C VAL A 318 5.10 -1.22 -28.48
N ILE A 319 6.32 -0.69 -28.33
CA ILE A 319 7.39 -0.88 -29.32
C ILE A 319 7.81 -2.35 -29.38
N TYR A 320 7.82 -3.05 -28.24
CA TYR A 320 8.10 -4.47 -28.19
C TYR A 320 7.08 -5.30 -28.99
N VAL A 321 5.78 -5.09 -28.76
CA VAL A 321 4.73 -5.80 -29.52
C VAL A 321 4.75 -5.40 -31.00
N LEU A 322 5.03 -4.13 -31.31
CA LEU A 322 5.14 -3.65 -32.69
C LEU A 322 6.31 -4.30 -33.43
N THR A 323 7.45 -4.45 -32.77
CA THR A 323 8.63 -5.11 -33.35
C THR A 323 8.43 -6.61 -33.51
N ILE A 324 7.75 -7.29 -32.58
CA ILE A 324 7.32 -8.69 -32.75
C ILE A 324 6.38 -8.83 -33.94
N ASN A 325 5.41 -7.92 -34.10
CA ASN A 325 4.48 -7.97 -35.21
C ASN A 325 5.16 -7.70 -36.58
N ARG A 326 6.26 -6.93 -36.59
CA ARG A 326 6.99 -6.59 -37.82
C ARG A 326 8.03 -7.63 -38.23
N PHE A 327 8.86 -8.08 -37.29
CA PHE A 327 9.99 -8.97 -37.57
C PHE A 327 9.70 -10.42 -37.20
N GLY A 328 8.71 -10.67 -36.34
CA GLY A 328 8.41 -12.00 -35.82
C GLY A 328 9.11 -12.28 -34.48
N HIS A 329 8.59 -13.28 -33.77
CA HIS A 329 8.99 -13.64 -32.41
C HIS A 329 10.41 -14.25 -32.30
N ARG A 330 10.95 -14.82 -33.39
CA ARG A 330 12.28 -15.49 -33.38
C ARG A 330 13.45 -14.53 -33.57
N HIS A 331 13.20 -13.30 -34.02
CA HIS A 331 14.26 -12.35 -34.28
C HIS A 331 14.75 -11.70 -32.98
N THR A 332 16.03 -11.30 -32.97
CA THR A 332 16.65 -10.61 -31.82
C THR A 332 16.30 -9.13 -31.76
N VAL A 333 15.71 -8.58 -32.83
CA VAL A 333 15.36 -7.15 -32.96
C VAL A 333 14.40 -6.67 -31.86
N PRO A 334 13.28 -7.36 -31.54
CA PRO A 334 12.38 -6.92 -30.47
C PRO A 334 13.07 -6.84 -29.11
N PHE A 335 13.93 -7.82 -28.82
CA PHE A 335 14.72 -7.86 -27.60
C PHE A 335 15.70 -6.67 -27.53
N LEU A 336 16.53 -6.48 -28.56
CA LEU A 336 17.52 -5.39 -28.58
C LEU A 336 16.86 -4.01 -28.59
N CYS A 337 15.73 -3.85 -29.28
CA CYS A 337 14.97 -2.62 -29.30
C CYS A 337 14.40 -2.29 -27.90
N SER A 338 13.80 -3.27 -27.21
CA SER A 338 13.30 -3.05 -25.84
C SER A 338 14.44 -2.73 -24.86
N LEU A 339 15.56 -3.44 -24.96
CA LEU A 339 16.74 -3.22 -24.12
C LEU A 339 17.38 -1.85 -24.38
N SER A 340 17.43 -1.40 -25.64
CA SER A 340 17.99 -0.10 -25.98
C SER A 340 17.12 1.05 -25.48
N LEU A 341 15.79 0.94 -25.57
CA LEU A 341 14.85 1.91 -24.99
C LEU A 341 14.96 1.96 -23.46
N GLU A 342 15.15 0.81 -22.82
CA GLU A 342 15.38 0.72 -21.38
C GLU A 342 16.68 1.42 -20.96
N TYR A 343 17.77 1.13 -21.65
CA TYR A 343 19.05 1.80 -21.45
C TYR A 343 18.95 3.31 -21.70
N LEU A 344 18.28 3.73 -22.77
CA LEU A 344 18.08 5.15 -23.11
C LEU A 344 17.29 5.88 -22.02
N SER A 345 16.17 5.30 -21.59
CA SER A 345 15.34 5.81 -20.49
C SER A 345 16.14 5.91 -19.18
N TYR A 346 17.00 4.93 -18.89
CA TYR A 346 17.86 4.93 -17.72
C TYR A 346 18.99 5.97 -17.78
N SER A 347 19.65 6.10 -18.93
CA SER A 347 20.72 7.07 -19.16
C SER A 347 20.19 8.50 -19.00
N LEU A 348 19.02 8.80 -19.57
CA LEU A 348 18.35 10.10 -19.43
C LEU A 348 17.99 10.42 -17.97
N ARG A 349 17.47 9.44 -17.21
CA ARG A 349 17.19 9.63 -15.77
C ARG A 349 18.47 9.86 -14.96
N ARG A 350 19.52 9.08 -15.21
CA ARG A 350 20.82 9.23 -14.52
C ARG A 350 21.45 10.60 -14.77
N THR A 351 21.42 11.07 -16.01
CA THR A 351 21.98 12.40 -16.36
C THR A 351 21.21 13.53 -15.67
N SER A 352 19.87 13.45 -15.64
CA SER A 352 19.03 14.41 -14.91
C SER A 352 19.25 14.40 -13.39
N GLN A 353 19.41 13.20 -12.80
CA GLN A 353 19.72 13.07 -11.38
C GLN A 353 21.08 13.66 -11.01
N ARG A 354 22.11 13.46 -11.85
CA ARG A 354 23.44 14.06 -11.65
C ARG A 354 23.39 15.58 -11.68
N GLU A 355 22.67 16.17 -12.65
CA GLU A 355 22.48 17.62 -12.72
C GLU A 355 21.75 18.18 -11.47
N ALA A 356 20.82 17.42 -10.90
CA ALA A 356 20.15 17.80 -9.66
C ALA A 356 21.08 17.76 -8.44
N HIS A 357 21.94 16.74 -8.34
CA HIS A 357 22.90 16.61 -7.25
C HIS A 357 24.00 17.67 -7.31
N THR A 358 24.53 18.00 -8.50
CA THR A 358 25.56 19.05 -8.63
C THR A 358 25.07 20.42 -8.14
N ARG A 359 23.78 20.74 -8.34
CA ARG A 359 23.17 21.98 -7.81
C ARG A 359 22.97 21.97 -6.28
N GLN A 360 23.04 20.82 -5.61
CA GLN A 360 23.01 20.74 -4.15
C GLN A 360 24.34 21.18 -3.53
N LEU A 361 25.47 20.87 -4.19
CA LEU A 361 26.82 21.20 -3.71
C LEU A 361 27.18 22.68 -3.88
N THR A 362 26.49 23.40 -4.76
CA THR A 362 26.66 24.86 -4.95
C THR A 362 25.35 25.57 -4.56
N PRO A 363 25.09 25.84 -3.27
CA PRO A 363 23.95 26.69 -2.90
C PRO A 363 24.14 28.08 -3.53
N PRO A 364 23.11 28.68 -4.15
CA PRO A 364 23.22 30.03 -4.70
C PRO A 364 23.54 30.99 -3.55
N VAL A 365 24.72 31.60 -3.61
CA VAL A 365 25.32 32.41 -2.53
C VAL A 365 24.55 33.72 -2.26
N MET A 366 23.52 34.04 -3.04
CA MET A 366 22.93 35.37 -3.05
C MET A 366 21.45 35.47 -2.62
N PHE A 367 20.45 34.77 -3.19
CA PHE A 367 19.04 35.07 -2.84
C PHE A 367 18.01 33.93 -3.06
N ALA A 368 18.08 32.82 -2.32
CA ALA A 368 16.95 31.88 -2.25
C ALA A 368 16.84 31.21 -0.89
N SER A 369 15.63 31.17 -0.32
CA SER A 369 15.35 30.52 0.97
C SER A 369 15.87 29.07 1.00
N PRO A 370 16.86 28.72 1.85
CA PRO A 370 17.55 27.43 1.78
C PRO A 370 16.61 26.25 2.09
N ARG A 371 15.54 26.48 2.87
CA ARG A 371 14.59 25.44 3.26
C ARG A 371 13.84 24.82 2.07
N ARG A 372 13.38 25.61 1.09
CA ARG A 372 12.60 25.05 -0.04
C ARG A 372 13.44 24.23 -1.01
N ALA A 373 14.69 24.63 -1.25
CA ALA A 373 15.56 23.92 -2.20
C ALA A 373 16.01 22.55 -1.65
N ALA A 374 16.26 22.43 -0.34
CA ALA A 374 16.68 21.17 0.28
C ALA A 374 15.63 20.05 0.12
N PHE A 375 14.34 20.36 0.26
CA PHE A 375 13.27 19.36 0.18
C PHE A 375 12.99 18.84 -1.25
N HIS A 376 13.21 19.66 -2.29
CA HIS A 376 13.09 19.20 -3.69
C HIS A 376 14.18 18.21 -4.11
N SER A 377 15.20 18.07 -3.28
CA SER A 377 16.40 17.28 -3.53
C SER A 377 16.40 15.93 -2.80
N PHE A 378 15.50 15.78 -1.82
CA PHE A 378 15.26 14.55 -1.09
C PHE A 378 14.57 13.51 -1.98
N VAL A 379 15.11 12.29 -2.01
CA VAL A 379 14.51 11.15 -2.71
C VAL A 379 13.72 10.35 -1.67
N SER A 380 12.39 10.39 -1.76
CA SER A 380 11.53 9.57 -0.92
C SER A 380 11.75 8.08 -1.21
N GLU A 381 11.58 7.23 -0.21
CA GLU A 381 11.43 5.78 -0.25
C GLU A 381 10.46 5.35 -1.34
N LEU A 382 9.36 6.09 -1.57
CA LEU A 382 8.45 5.84 -2.67
C LEU A 382 9.12 6.03 -4.04
N GLU A 383 9.85 7.12 -4.23
CA GLU A 383 10.60 7.36 -5.47
C GLU A 383 11.75 6.36 -5.62
N ARG A 384 12.40 5.99 -4.51
CA ARG A 384 13.52 5.05 -4.48
C ARG A 384 13.08 3.63 -4.83
N SER A 385 11.99 3.14 -4.24
CA SER A 385 11.46 1.81 -4.51
C SER A 385 11.03 1.66 -5.97
N GLU A 386 10.45 2.70 -6.55
CA GLU A 386 10.12 2.76 -7.97
C GLU A 386 11.37 2.72 -8.86
N LEU A 387 12.38 3.53 -8.54
CA LEU A 387 13.64 3.53 -9.28
C LEU A 387 14.38 2.19 -9.18
N ASP A 388 14.35 1.55 -8.02
CA ASP A 388 14.97 0.25 -7.82
C ASP A 388 14.19 -0.85 -8.55
N THR A 389 12.85 -0.81 -8.57
CA THR A 389 12.03 -1.71 -9.40
C THR A 389 12.36 -1.55 -10.89
N ARG A 390 12.50 -0.31 -11.36
CA ARG A 390 12.91 0.00 -12.74
C ARG A 390 14.35 -0.42 -13.05
N ARG A 391 15.24 -0.42 -12.05
CA ARG A 391 16.60 -0.94 -12.17
C ARG A 391 16.62 -2.46 -12.22
N LEU A 392 15.79 -3.11 -11.42
CA LEU A 392 15.63 -4.56 -11.40
C LEU A 392 15.03 -5.09 -12.70
N ALA A 393 14.24 -4.28 -13.42
CA ALA A 393 13.71 -4.64 -14.72
C ALA A 393 14.81 -5.01 -15.75
N PHE A 394 16.01 -4.42 -15.68
CA PHE A 394 17.14 -4.83 -16.53
C PHE A 394 17.53 -6.29 -16.31
N TRP A 395 17.46 -6.77 -15.07
CA TRP A 395 17.83 -8.14 -14.74
C TRP A 395 16.84 -9.15 -15.34
N SER A 396 15.59 -8.76 -15.55
CA SER A 396 14.59 -9.61 -16.22
C SER A 396 14.97 -9.96 -17.67
N TYR A 397 15.83 -9.18 -18.35
CA TYR A 397 16.29 -9.48 -19.71
C TYR A 397 17.29 -10.62 -19.77
N PHE A 398 18.01 -10.92 -18.68
CA PHE A 398 18.84 -12.11 -18.62
C PHE A 398 18.01 -13.40 -18.65
N LEU A 399 16.76 -13.31 -18.18
CA LEU A 399 15.79 -14.41 -18.21
C LEU A 399 14.92 -14.41 -19.48
N ARG A 400 15.23 -13.55 -20.46
CA ARG A 400 14.40 -13.39 -21.67
C ARG A 400 15.22 -13.43 -22.96
N GLY A 401 14.65 -14.03 -24.00
CA GLY A 401 15.13 -13.91 -25.38
C GLY A 401 16.57 -14.45 -25.58
N PRO A 402 17.41 -13.80 -26.40
CA PRO A 402 18.72 -14.33 -26.78
C PRO A 402 19.71 -14.42 -25.61
N LEU A 403 19.61 -13.57 -24.58
CA LEU A 403 20.49 -13.68 -23.40
C LEU A 403 20.19 -14.93 -22.58
N TRP A 404 18.91 -15.32 -22.51
CA TRP A 404 18.51 -16.57 -21.87
C TRP A 404 19.14 -17.77 -22.57
N SER A 405 18.96 -17.88 -23.89
CA SER A 405 19.44 -19.05 -24.63
C SER A 405 20.97 -19.12 -24.74
N LEU A 406 21.64 -17.98 -24.92
CA LEU A 406 23.09 -17.93 -25.17
C LEU A 406 23.94 -17.91 -23.91
N TRP A 407 23.46 -17.31 -22.82
CA TRP A 407 24.27 -17.08 -21.62
C TRP A 407 23.67 -17.69 -20.36
N THR A 408 22.42 -17.36 -20.03
CA THR A 408 21.83 -17.74 -18.74
C THR A 408 21.55 -19.23 -18.66
N LYS A 409 20.92 -19.83 -19.68
CA LYS A 409 20.60 -21.27 -19.75
C LYS A 409 21.83 -22.18 -19.62
N PRO A 410 22.90 -22.02 -20.42
CA PRO A 410 24.08 -22.89 -20.28
C PRO A 410 24.79 -22.70 -18.93
N LYS A 411 24.79 -21.48 -18.38
CA LYS A 411 25.34 -21.24 -17.03
C LYS A 411 24.50 -21.89 -15.94
N LEU A 412 23.18 -21.88 -16.09
CA LEU A 412 22.26 -22.53 -15.17
C LEU A 412 22.43 -24.05 -15.17
N HIS A 413 22.61 -24.66 -16.35
CA HIS A 413 22.99 -26.07 -16.45
C HIS A 413 24.36 -26.36 -15.82
N GLN A 414 25.38 -25.52 -16.06
CA GLN A 414 26.70 -25.67 -15.42
C GLN A 414 26.62 -25.58 -13.89
N LEU A 415 25.82 -24.64 -13.37
CA LEU A 415 25.59 -24.50 -11.94
C LEU A 415 24.86 -25.72 -11.38
N SER A 416 23.78 -26.16 -12.04
CA SER A 416 23.06 -27.38 -11.67
C SER A 416 24.00 -28.59 -11.58
N HIS A 417 24.84 -28.83 -12.59
CA HIS A 417 25.83 -29.92 -12.53
C HIS A 417 26.82 -29.81 -11.36
N LYS A 418 27.23 -28.59 -10.99
CA LYS A 418 28.10 -28.36 -9.82
C LYS A 418 27.37 -28.58 -8.49
N PHE A 419 26.12 -28.17 -8.39
CA PHE A 419 25.29 -28.32 -7.19
C PHE A 419 24.76 -29.75 -7.01
N HIS A 420 24.64 -30.53 -8.08
CA HIS A 420 24.26 -31.94 -8.00
C HIS A 420 25.25 -32.78 -7.18
N ASN A 421 26.53 -32.40 -7.19
CA ASN A 421 27.60 -33.12 -6.48
C ASN A 421 27.60 -32.87 -4.96
N VAL A 422 26.78 -31.93 -4.45
CA VAL A 422 26.68 -31.63 -3.03
C VAL A 422 25.28 -32.02 -2.54
N PRO A 423 25.14 -32.96 -1.58
CA PRO A 423 23.85 -33.52 -1.19
C PRO A 423 22.83 -32.46 -0.72
N ILE A 424 23.30 -31.39 -0.07
CA ILE A 424 22.46 -30.28 0.42
C ILE A 424 21.88 -29.44 -0.74
N PHE A 425 22.60 -29.29 -1.84
CA PHE A 425 22.17 -28.49 -3.00
C PHE A 425 21.58 -29.32 -4.14
N SER A 426 21.50 -30.65 -3.97
CA SER A 426 20.91 -31.57 -4.95
C SER A 426 19.46 -31.22 -5.31
N LEU A 427 18.65 -30.82 -4.32
CA LEU A 427 17.26 -30.41 -4.51
C LEU A 427 17.14 -29.12 -5.35
N ILE A 428 18.06 -28.18 -5.15
CA ILE A 428 18.09 -26.94 -5.94
C ILE A 428 18.49 -27.26 -7.39
N SER A 429 19.44 -28.20 -7.59
CA SER A 429 19.82 -28.66 -8.93
C SER A 429 18.65 -29.33 -9.66
N THR A 430 17.89 -30.21 -9.00
CA THR A 430 16.73 -30.86 -9.61
C THR A 430 15.63 -29.85 -9.93
N ALA A 431 15.32 -28.95 -8.98
CA ALA A 431 14.35 -27.88 -9.22
C ALA A 431 14.74 -27.02 -10.43
N ILE A 432 16.00 -26.60 -10.54
CA ILE A 432 16.50 -25.82 -11.68
C ILE A 432 16.26 -26.56 -13.01
N LEU A 433 16.57 -27.86 -13.08
CA LEU A 433 16.39 -28.65 -14.30
C LEU A 433 14.90 -28.81 -14.65
N ASP A 434 14.04 -29.03 -13.66
CA ASP A 434 12.60 -29.20 -13.85
C ASP A 434 11.91 -27.89 -14.27
N TYR A 435 12.38 -26.74 -13.76
CA TYR A 435 11.84 -25.43 -14.11
C TYR A 435 12.37 -24.88 -15.43
N THR A 436 13.56 -25.30 -15.89
CA THR A 436 14.15 -24.82 -17.17
C THR A 436 13.23 -25.00 -18.39
N PRO A 437 12.59 -26.15 -18.65
CA PRO A 437 11.69 -26.31 -19.79
C PRO A 437 10.42 -25.47 -19.65
N LEU A 438 9.88 -25.33 -18.43
CA LEU A 438 8.74 -24.45 -18.12
C LEU A 438 9.04 -22.97 -18.40
N LEU A 439 10.25 -22.53 -18.03
CA LEU A 439 10.72 -21.18 -18.34
C LEU A 439 10.89 -21.00 -19.85
N ASP A 440 11.44 -21.99 -20.57
CA ASP A 440 11.55 -21.94 -22.03
C ASP A 440 10.17 -21.78 -22.68
N GLU A 441 9.17 -22.56 -22.26
CA GLU A 441 7.81 -22.45 -22.78
C GLU A 441 7.17 -21.10 -22.45
N TYR A 442 7.22 -20.65 -21.20
CA TYR A 442 6.57 -19.40 -20.79
C TYR A 442 7.21 -18.17 -21.45
N TYR A 443 8.54 -18.10 -21.51
CA TYR A 443 9.24 -16.94 -22.07
C TYR A 443 9.30 -16.94 -23.60
N TYR A 444 9.11 -18.07 -24.29
CA TYR A 444 8.93 -18.09 -25.75
C TYR A 444 7.48 -17.79 -26.19
N TYR A 445 6.46 -18.08 -25.35
CA TYR A 445 5.05 -17.95 -25.73
C TYR A 445 4.30 -16.73 -25.15
N VAL A 446 4.75 -16.14 -24.04
CA VAL A 446 4.03 -15.08 -23.30
C VAL A 446 4.62 -13.68 -23.50
N SER A 447 5.70 -13.55 -24.28
CA SER A 447 6.28 -12.24 -24.62
C SER A 447 5.84 -11.76 -26.01
#